data_AF-A0A2N5Y1H2-F1
#
_entry.id   AF-A0A2N5Y1H2-F1
#
_cell.length_a   1.000
_cell.length_b   1.000
_cell.length_c   1.000
_cell.angle_alpha   90.00
_cell.angle_beta   90.00
_cell.angle_gamma   90.00
#
_symmetry.space_group_name_H-M   'P 1'
#
loop_
_entity.id
_entity.type
_entity.pdbx_description
1 polymer ?
#
loop_
_entity_poly.entity_id
_entity_poly.type
_entity_poly.pdbx_seq_one_letter_code
_entity_poly.pdbx_strand_id
1 'polypeptide(L)'
;MYASPYLQKDRERKLLEQHLEKVRERWKSQDLSVLEMYELKGKLMTELHAAPPAVRDRMEAELDMLDNVLKEEDPKPDTEDDIASLRAHGMKDEADDLEHFHNRRNKREEVDRLRARLELPDLPGYEKPSIETALKKAQEELAQLDSHNPYEREDRMRALRAEAEVLKDQINSLGTPQNDTSRRIRQGFVEMREARLAEAYALEQGEDRTDESDVA
;
A
#
# COMPACT_ATOMS: atom_id res chain seq x y z
N MET A 1 30.18 -54.44 7.07
CA MET A 1 29.74 -53.46 8.08
C MET A 1 28.91 -52.41 7.36
N TYR A 2 27.59 -52.44 7.51
CA TYR A 2 26.71 -51.45 6.89
C TYR A 2 26.66 -50.22 7.80
N ALA A 3 27.07 -49.06 7.30
CA ALA A 3 26.95 -47.80 8.02
C ALA A 3 25.46 -47.51 8.29
N SER A 4 25.14 -47.05 9.50
CA SER A 4 23.76 -46.71 9.87
C SER A 4 23.20 -45.64 8.92
N PRO A 5 22.00 -45.83 8.32
CA PRO A 5 21.39 -44.86 7.40
C PRO A 5 21.27 -43.44 7.97
N TYR A 6 21.17 -43.32 9.29
CA TYR A 6 21.11 -42.05 10.00
C TYR A 6 22.44 -41.28 9.98
N LEU A 7 23.57 -41.98 10.11
CA LEU A 7 24.91 -41.37 10.02
C LEU A 7 25.22 -40.89 8.60
N GLN A 8 24.61 -41.54 7.60
CA GLN A 8 24.77 -41.18 6.20
C GLN A 8 23.98 -39.90 5.87
N LYS A 9 22.73 -39.79 6.34
CA LYS A 9 21.92 -38.57 6.20
C LYS A 9 22.50 -37.35 6.91
N ASP A 10 23.04 -37.52 8.12
CA ASP A 10 23.69 -36.41 8.84
C ASP A 10 24.96 -35.92 8.14
N ARG A 11 25.69 -36.84 7.49
CA ARG A 11 26.86 -36.49 6.70
C ARG A 11 26.47 -35.77 5.40
N GLU A 12 25.43 -36.24 4.74
CA GLU A 12 24.88 -35.61 3.52
C GLU A 12 24.34 -34.21 3.82
N ARG A 13 23.66 -34.02 4.95
CA ARG A 13 23.19 -32.72 5.43
C ARG A 13 24.33 -31.74 5.71
N LYS A 14 25.38 -32.17 6.43
CA LYS A 14 26.55 -31.32 6.69
C LYS A 14 27.29 -30.92 5.40
N LEU A 15 27.36 -31.82 4.42
CA LEU A 15 27.95 -31.52 3.11
C LEU A 15 27.11 -30.51 2.32
N LEU A 16 25.78 -30.60 2.42
CA LEU A 16 24.87 -29.62 1.82
C LEU A 16 25.03 -28.25 2.48
N GLU A 17 25.07 -28.18 3.81
CA GLU A 17 25.26 -26.92 4.56
C GLU A 17 26.59 -26.24 4.20
N GLN A 18 27.69 -26.99 4.14
CA GLN A 18 29.00 -26.47 3.72
C GLN A 18 29.02 -25.99 2.27
N HIS A 19 28.28 -26.65 1.39
CA HIS A 19 28.17 -26.26 -0.01
C HIS A 19 27.38 -24.95 -0.15
N LEU A 20 26.23 -24.85 0.52
CA LEU A 20 25.38 -23.67 0.55
C LEU A 20 26.11 -22.46 1.15
N GLU A 21 26.93 -22.67 2.19
CA GLU A 21 27.75 -21.60 2.78
C GLU A 21 28.79 -21.06 1.80
N LYS A 22 29.46 -21.93 1.03
CA LYS A 22 30.40 -21.52 -0.02
C LYS A 22 29.71 -20.80 -1.18
N VAL A 23 28.53 -21.26 -1.58
CA VAL A 23 27.73 -20.61 -2.63
C VAL A 23 27.31 -19.21 -2.16
N ARG A 24 26.86 -19.08 -0.91
CA ARG A 24 26.54 -17.79 -0.28
C ARG A 24 27.74 -16.85 -0.24
N GLU A 25 28.90 -17.32 0.21
CA GLU A 25 30.14 -16.52 0.24
C GLU A 25 30.57 -16.09 -1.17
N ARG A 26 30.42 -16.96 -2.16
CA ARG A 26 30.69 -16.63 -3.56
C ARG A 26 29.76 -15.54 -4.07
N TRP A 27 28.45 -15.64 -3.81
CA TRP A 27 27.49 -14.61 -4.25
C TRP A 27 27.71 -13.28 -3.54
N LYS A 28 27.99 -13.29 -2.22
CA LYS A 28 28.30 -12.07 -1.45
C LYS A 28 29.63 -11.42 -1.85
N SER A 29 30.61 -12.18 -2.32
CA SER A 29 31.92 -11.64 -2.73
C SER A 29 31.96 -11.17 -4.19
N GLN A 30 30.94 -11.50 -4.98
CA GLN A 30 30.87 -11.15 -6.40
C GLN A 30 30.12 -9.84 -6.67
N ASP A 31 29.53 -9.18 -5.66
CA ASP A 31 28.67 -7.99 -5.81
C ASP A 31 27.72 -8.13 -7.02
N LEU A 32 27.09 -9.31 -7.13
CA LEU A 32 26.19 -9.61 -8.25
C LEU A 32 25.03 -8.62 -8.23
N SER A 33 24.72 -8.02 -9.38
CA SER A 33 23.51 -7.22 -9.52
C SER A 33 22.26 -8.10 -9.47
N VAL A 34 21.12 -7.53 -9.05
CA VAL A 34 19.82 -8.22 -9.01
C VAL A 34 19.48 -8.88 -10.35
N LEU A 35 19.81 -8.24 -11.48
CA LEU A 35 19.61 -8.80 -12.82
C LEU A 35 20.45 -10.06 -13.08
N GLU A 36 21.72 -10.05 -12.67
CA GLU A 36 22.61 -11.21 -12.79
C GLU A 36 22.17 -12.36 -11.88
N MET A 37 21.59 -12.05 -10.72
CA MET A 37 20.97 -13.06 -9.86
C MET A 37 19.74 -13.70 -10.51
N TYR A 38 18.87 -12.92 -11.17
CA TYR A 38 17.74 -13.45 -11.95
C TYR A 38 18.21 -14.33 -13.13
N GLU A 39 19.28 -13.95 -13.83
CA GLU A 39 19.87 -14.81 -14.87
C GLU A 39 20.42 -16.11 -14.31
N LEU A 40 21.06 -16.07 -13.15
CA LEU A 40 21.61 -17.23 -12.47
C LEU A 40 20.49 -18.17 -11.98
N LYS A 41 19.37 -17.62 -11.49
CA LYS A 41 18.13 -18.35 -11.22
C LYS A 41 17.62 -19.09 -12.44
N GLY A 42 17.53 -18.40 -13.58
CA GLY A 42 17.06 -18.97 -14.83
C GLY A 42 17.94 -20.13 -15.31
N LYS A 43 19.26 -19.99 -15.19
CA LYS A 43 20.23 -21.06 -15.52
C LYS A 43 20.09 -22.25 -14.58
N LEU A 44 20.03 -22.03 -13.26
CA LEU A 44 19.83 -23.08 -12.26
C LEU A 44 18.52 -23.84 -12.45
N MET A 45 17.41 -23.14 -12.73
CA MET A 45 16.11 -23.77 -13.04
C MET A 45 16.18 -24.66 -14.29
N THR A 46 16.89 -24.20 -15.32
CA THR A 46 17.06 -24.95 -16.57
C THR A 46 17.93 -26.19 -16.34
N GLU A 47 19.00 -26.07 -15.57
CA GLU A 47 19.89 -27.17 -15.21
C GLU A 47 19.21 -28.17 -14.25
N LEU A 48 18.38 -27.68 -13.33
CA LEU A 48 17.60 -28.52 -12.41
C LEU A 48 16.68 -29.48 -13.17
N HIS A 49 16.04 -29.02 -14.24
CA HIS A 49 15.19 -29.86 -15.08
C HIS A 49 15.97 -30.99 -15.79
N ALA A 50 17.28 -30.83 -16.00
CA ALA A 50 18.15 -31.80 -16.62
C ALA A 50 19.00 -32.60 -15.62
N ALA A 51 18.92 -32.30 -14.31
CA ALA A 51 19.85 -32.82 -13.31
C ALA A 51 19.47 -34.23 -12.81
N PRO A 52 20.47 -35.08 -12.49
CA PRO A 52 20.26 -36.35 -11.80
C PRO A 52 19.70 -36.14 -10.38
N PRO A 53 18.91 -37.09 -9.82
CA PRO A 53 18.30 -36.97 -8.49
C PRO A 53 19.30 -36.66 -7.36
N ALA A 54 20.53 -37.15 -7.45
CA ALA A 54 21.57 -36.93 -6.44
C ALA A 54 22.10 -35.49 -6.35
N VAL A 55 21.88 -34.67 -7.39
CA VAL A 55 22.31 -33.27 -7.47
C VAL A 55 21.12 -32.32 -7.39
N ARG A 56 19.93 -32.83 -7.72
CA ARG A 56 18.65 -32.11 -7.69
C ARG A 56 18.38 -31.46 -6.34
N ASP A 57 18.51 -32.21 -5.24
CA ASP A 57 18.29 -31.70 -3.87
C ASP A 57 19.24 -30.54 -3.52
N ARG A 58 20.45 -30.51 -4.10
CA ARG A 58 21.40 -29.41 -3.88
C ARG A 58 21.04 -28.18 -4.72
N MET A 59 20.66 -28.40 -5.97
CA MET A 59 20.22 -27.33 -6.87
C MET A 59 18.91 -26.69 -6.42
N GLU A 60 17.97 -27.47 -5.87
CA GLU A 60 16.74 -26.94 -5.25
C GLU A 60 17.08 -26.08 -4.03
N ALA A 61 18.00 -26.52 -3.17
CA ALA A 61 18.43 -25.74 -2.02
C ALA A 61 19.20 -24.45 -2.41
N GLU A 62 19.96 -24.47 -3.50
CA GLU A 62 20.61 -23.27 -4.06
C GLU A 62 19.59 -22.29 -4.64
N LEU A 63 18.56 -22.79 -5.34
CA LEU A 63 17.46 -21.97 -5.83
C LEU A 63 16.66 -21.34 -4.70
N ASP A 64 16.36 -22.09 -3.64
CA ASP A 64 15.69 -21.57 -2.45
C ASP A 64 16.53 -20.49 -1.75
N MET A 65 17.84 -20.68 -1.68
CA MET A 65 18.74 -19.65 -1.13
C MET A 65 18.74 -18.40 -2.00
N LEU A 66 18.84 -18.56 -3.32
CA LEU A 66 18.82 -17.45 -4.26
C LEU A 66 17.48 -16.71 -4.25
N ASP A 67 16.37 -17.43 -4.08
CA ASP A 67 15.04 -16.84 -3.91
C ASP A 67 14.91 -16.06 -2.61
N ASN A 68 15.56 -16.50 -1.52
CA ASN A 68 15.59 -15.74 -0.28
C ASN A 68 16.45 -14.49 -0.41
N VAL A 69 17.59 -14.55 -1.11
CA VAL A 69 18.44 -13.38 -1.39
C VAL A 69 17.71 -12.41 -2.32
N LEU A 70 17.09 -12.90 -3.40
CA LEU A 70 16.26 -12.08 -4.29
C LEU A 70 15.03 -11.49 -3.58
N LYS A 71 14.48 -12.12 -2.54
CA LYS A 71 13.40 -11.52 -1.72
C LYS A 71 13.90 -10.50 -0.71
N GLU A 72 15.14 -10.63 -0.25
CA GLU A 72 15.82 -9.66 0.62
C GLU A 72 16.33 -8.46 -0.18
N GLU A 73 16.72 -8.67 -1.45
CA GLU A 73 17.24 -7.65 -2.38
C GLU A 73 16.24 -7.15 -3.42
N ASP A 74 15.11 -7.83 -3.68
CA ASP A 74 13.99 -7.21 -4.38
C ASP A 74 13.62 -6.00 -3.50
N PRO A 75 13.78 -4.77 -4.00
CA PRO A 75 13.14 -3.67 -3.33
C PRO A 75 11.66 -4.03 -3.35
N LYS A 76 11.08 -4.25 -2.17
CA LYS A 76 9.63 -4.09 -2.06
C LYS A 76 9.33 -2.77 -2.77
N PRO A 77 8.38 -2.74 -3.71
CA PRO A 77 8.02 -1.50 -4.36
C PRO A 77 7.89 -0.46 -3.26
N ASP A 78 8.53 0.69 -3.45
CA ASP A 78 8.38 1.79 -2.50
C ASP A 78 6.87 2.00 -2.31
N THR A 79 6.44 2.43 -1.12
CA THR A 79 5.04 2.82 -0.95
C THR A 79 4.64 3.86 -2.01
N GLU A 80 5.60 4.66 -2.49
CA GLU A 80 5.45 5.55 -3.65
C GLU A 80 5.18 4.81 -4.99
N ASP A 81 5.84 3.67 -5.26
CA ASP A 81 5.62 2.84 -6.44
C ASP A 81 4.26 2.12 -6.39
N ASP A 82 3.83 1.70 -5.20
CA ASP A 82 2.50 1.14 -4.97
C ASP A 82 1.40 2.19 -5.21
N ILE A 83 1.58 3.42 -4.70
CA ILE A 83 0.67 4.55 -4.97
C ILE A 83 0.63 4.84 -6.48
N ALA A 84 1.78 4.86 -7.16
CA ALA A 84 1.85 5.08 -8.61
C ALA A 84 1.16 3.97 -9.40
N SER A 85 1.30 2.72 -8.97
CA SER A 85 0.66 1.56 -9.58
C SER A 85 -0.86 1.57 -9.39
N LEU A 86 -1.33 1.89 -8.18
CA LEU A 86 -2.77 2.05 -7.88
C LEU A 86 -3.39 3.14 -8.76
N ARG A 87 -2.72 4.29 -8.89
CA ARG A 87 -3.14 5.38 -9.80
C ARG A 87 -3.16 4.94 -11.26
N ALA A 88 -2.15 4.22 -11.72
CA ALA A 88 -2.08 3.71 -13.10
C ALA A 88 -3.21 2.70 -13.42
N HIS A 89 -3.70 1.98 -12.41
CA HIS A 89 -4.82 1.05 -12.53
C HIS A 89 -6.20 1.69 -12.29
N GLY A 90 -6.26 3.01 -12.10
CA GLY A 90 -7.53 3.74 -11.87
C GLY A 90 -8.09 3.60 -10.44
N MET A 91 -7.33 3.00 -9.53
CA MET A 91 -7.64 2.87 -8.10
C MET A 91 -7.16 4.13 -7.36
N LYS A 92 -7.76 5.27 -7.71
CA LYS A 92 -7.36 6.59 -7.17
C LYS A 92 -7.60 6.67 -5.67
N ASP A 93 -8.71 6.11 -5.21
CA ASP A 93 -9.13 6.19 -3.80
C ASP A 93 -8.20 5.35 -2.92
N GLU A 94 -7.88 4.12 -3.33
CA GLU A 94 -6.90 3.28 -2.63
C GLU A 94 -5.49 3.89 -2.64
N ALA A 95 -5.12 4.59 -3.71
CA ALA A 95 -3.85 5.30 -3.79
C ALA A 95 -3.79 6.49 -2.82
N ASP A 96 -4.86 7.27 -2.75
CA ASP A 96 -4.96 8.43 -1.87
C ASP A 96 -5.02 8.00 -0.39
N ASP A 97 -5.69 6.88 -0.08
CA ASP A 97 -5.68 6.25 1.25
C ASP A 97 -4.29 5.78 1.66
N LEU A 98 -3.58 5.12 0.73
CA LEU A 98 -2.23 4.63 0.98
C LEU A 98 -1.24 5.78 1.14
N GLU A 99 -1.36 6.84 0.32
CA GLU A 99 -0.60 8.07 0.45
C GLU A 99 -0.87 8.75 1.80
N HIS A 100 -2.13 8.85 2.22
CA HIS A 100 -2.50 9.43 3.50
C HIS A 100 -1.91 8.64 4.67
N PHE A 101 -2.00 7.31 4.64
CA PHE A 101 -1.43 6.43 5.66
C PHE A 101 0.11 6.56 5.71
N HIS A 102 0.75 6.59 4.55
CA HIS A 102 2.19 6.75 4.41
C HIS A 102 2.66 8.10 4.97
N ASN A 103 2.02 9.19 4.57
CA ASN A 103 2.31 10.54 5.06
C ASN A 103 2.13 10.65 6.58
N ARG A 104 1.03 10.10 7.11
CA ARG A 104 0.76 10.06 8.56
C ARG A 104 1.83 9.28 9.31
N ARG A 105 2.26 8.14 8.79
CA ARG A 105 3.33 7.33 9.38
C ARG A 105 4.65 8.07 9.39
N ASN A 106 5.07 8.61 8.25
CA ASN A 106 6.31 9.39 8.12
C ASN A 106 6.31 10.58 9.09
N LYS A 107 5.15 11.24 9.25
CA LYS A 107 5.03 12.37 10.16
C LYS A 107 5.12 11.98 11.63
N ARG A 108 4.56 10.83 12.03
CA ARG A 108 4.78 10.26 13.37
C ARG A 108 6.24 9.94 13.61
N GLU A 109 6.90 9.30 12.65
CA GLU A 109 8.33 8.99 12.76
C GLU A 109 9.18 10.27 12.85
N GLU A 110 8.83 11.34 12.13
CA GLU A 110 9.47 12.66 12.26
C GLU A 110 9.30 13.25 13.66
N VAL A 111 8.09 13.22 14.22
CA VAL A 111 7.81 13.67 15.59
C VAL A 111 8.64 12.88 16.62
N ASP A 112 8.71 11.56 16.47
CA ASP A 112 9.47 10.69 17.38
C ASP A 112 10.99 10.95 17.25
N ARG A 113 11.51 11.15 16.04
CA ARG A 113 12.92 11.53 15.82
C ARG A 113 13.24 12.88 16.47
N LEU A 114 12.36 13.87 16.35
CA LEU A 114 12.56 15.20 16.94
C LEU A 114 12.49 15.16 18.47
N ARG A 115 11.58 14.35 19.05
CA ARG A 115 11.53 14.09 20.49
C ARG A 115 12.80 13.41 20.99
N ALA A 116 13.22 12.32 20.34
CA ALA A 116 14.45 11.62 20.69
C ALA A 116 15.67 12.54 20.63
N ARG A 117 15.71 13.47 19.66
CA ARG A 117 16.79 14.46 19.55
C ARG A 117 16.77 15.48 20.69
N LEU A 118 15.60 15.90 21.18
CA LEU A 118 15.49 16.79 22.35
C LEU A 118 15.90 16.11 23.67
N GLU A 119 15.77 14.80 23.75
CA GLU A 119 16.16 14.00 24.91
C GLU A 119 17.67 13.70 24.97
N LEU A 120 18.42 14.01 23.91
CA LEU A 120 19.88 13.80 23.89
C LEU A 120 20.56 14.66 24.97
N PRO A 121 21.36 14.04 25.86
CA PRO A 121 21.99 14.73 26.98
C PRO A 121 22.98 15.82 26.56
N ASP A 122 23.58 15.67 25.37
CA ASP A 122 24.59 16.59 24.82
C ASP A 122 24.04 17.56 23.76
N LEU A 123 22.71 17.72 23.67
CA LEU A 123 22.12 18.61 22.67
C LEU A 123 22.51 20.08 22.97
N PRO A 124 23.16 20.79 22.03
CA PRO A 124 23.58 22.16 22.26
C PRO A 124 22.38 23.06 22.56
N GLY A 125 22.50 23.92 23.59
CA GLY A 125 21.40 24.78 24.04
C GLY A 125 20.86 25.75 22.98
N TYR A 126 21.66 26.06 21.95
CA TYR A 126 21.24 26.88 20.81
C TYR A 126 20.43 26.10 19.74
N GLU A 127 20.51 24.76 19.71
CA GLU A 127 19.72 23.92 18.80
C GLU A 127 18.35 23.59 19.38
N LYS A 128 18.21 23.57 20.71
CA LYS A 128 16.95 23.27 21.42
C LYS A 128 15.74 24.08 20.91
N PRO A 129 15.80 25.42 20.78
CA PRO A 129 14.65 26.20 20.32
C PRO A 129 14.25 25.88 18.87
N SER A 130 15.23 25.58 18.02
CA SER A 130 14.98 25.22 16.62
C SER A 130 14.28 23.87 16.53
N ILE A 131 14.73 22.89 17.31
CA ILE A 131 14.14 21.54 17.33
C ILE A 131 12.76 21.55 18.00
N GLU A 132 12.55 22.35 19.06
CA GLU A 132 11.23 22.55 19.67
C GLU A 132 10.23 23.18 18.68
N THR A 133 10.67 24.15 17.89
CA THR A 133 9.83 24.77 16.84
C THR A 133 9.49 23.75 15.75
N ALA A 134 10.47 22.97 15.29
CA ALA A 134 10.26 21.91 14.31
C ALA A 134 9.30 20.82 14.85
N LEU A 135 9.46 20.43 16.11
CA LEU A 135 8.59 19.45 16.76
C LEU A 135 7.14 19.94 16.84
N LYS A 136 6.93 21.20 17.23
CA LYS A 136 5.59 21.78 17.30
C LYS A 136 4.93 21.79 15.92
N LYS A 137 5.66 22.22 14.89
CA LYS A 137 5.17 22.22 13.50
C LYS A 137 4.83 20.80 13.02
N ALA A 138 5.70 19.83 13.28
CA ALA A 138 5.45 18.43 12.91
C ALA A 138 4.23 17.84 13.64
N GLN A 139 3.99 18.23 14.89
CA GLN A 139 2.79 17.85 15.66
C GLN A 139 1.51 18.49 15.12
N GLU A 140 1.56 19.76 14.71
CA GLU A 140 0.42 20.46 14.09
C GLU A 140 0.06 19.82 12.74
N GLU A 141 1.05 19.52 11.91
CA GLU A 141 0.86 18.85 10.61
C GLU A 141 0.35 17.41 10.78
N LEU A 142 0.85 16.67 11.79
CA LEU A 142 0.31 15.34 12.13
C LEU A 142 -1.14 15.42 12.60
N ALA A 143 -1.50 16.43 13.40
CA ALA A 143 -2.87 16.63 13.85
C ALA A 143 -3.81 16.95 12.68
N GLN A 144 -3.34 17.68 11.67
CA GLN A 144 -4.10 17.91 10.44
C GLN A 144 -4.32 16.61 9.65
N LEU A 145 -3.29 15.78 9.50
CA LEU A 145 -3.41 14.44 8.90
C LEU A 145 -4.34 13.53 9.72
N ASP A 146 -4.32 13.62 11.06
CA ASP A 146 -5.25 12.87 11.91
C ASP A 146 -6.70 13.36 11.78
N SER A 147 -6.90 14.64 11.45
CA SER A 147 -8.23 15.24 11.25
C SER A 147 -8.82 14.99 9.85
N HIS A 148 -7.98 14.67 8.87
CA HIS A 148 -8.43 14.30 7.54
C HIS A 148 -8.86 12.83 7.57
N ASN A 149 -10.16 12.60 7.63
CA ASN A 149 -10.70 11.25 7.60
C ASN A 149 -10.88 10.81 6.14
N PRO A 150 -10.11 9.83 5.62
CA PRO A 150 -10.28 9.35 4.24
C PRO A 150 -11.70 8.85 3.94
N TYR A 151 -12.43 8.44 4.99
CA TYR A 151 -13.81 7.98 4.87
C TYR A 151 -14.84 9.12 4.70
N GLU A 152 -14.47 10.41 4.75
CA GLU A 152 -15.44 11.52 4.57
C GLU A 152 -16.12 11.47 3.19
N ARG A 153 -15.39 11.08 2.16
CA ARG A 153 -15.93 10.94 0.80
C ARG A 153 -16.87 9.74 0.71
N GLU A 154 -16.51 8.60 1.30
CA GLU A 154 -17.39 7.43 1.38
C GLU A 154 -18.66 7.70 2.19
N ASP A 155 -18.53 8.38 3.33
CA ASP A 155 -19.65 8.77 4.18
C ASP A 155 -20.56 9.77 3.47
N ARG A 156 -20.00 10.72 2.72
CA ARG A 156 -20.76 11.65 1.88
C ARG A 156 -21.47 10.94 0.73
N MET A 157 -20.80 10.01 0.04
CA MET A 157 -21.45 9.17 -0.98
C MET A 157 -22.60 8.34 -0.40
N ARG A 158 -22.38 7.73 0.77
CA ARG A 158 -23.39 6.94 1.47
C ARG A 158 -24.58 7.81 1.88
N ALA A 159 -24.33 9.02 2.37
CA ALA A 159 -25.37 9.99 2.72
C ALA A 159 -26.18 10.41 1.48
N LEU A 160 -25.53 10.77 0.38
CA LEU A 160 -26.20 11.15 -0.88
C LEU A 160 -27.05 10.01 -1.46
N ARG A 161 -26.55 8.77 -1.42
CA ARG A 161 -27.31 7.58 -1.84
C ARG A 161 -28.51 7.33 -0.92
N ALA A 162 -28.36 7.54 0.38
CA ALA A 162 -29.47 7.43 1.33
C ALA A 162 -30.54 8.51 1.09
N GLU A 163 -30.15 9.76 0.84
CA GLU A 163 -31.07 10.85 0.46
C GLU A 163 -31.83 10.53 -0.83
N ALA A 164 -31.15 9.96 -1.83
CA ALA A 164 -31.79 9.55 -3.09
C ALA A 164 -32.83 8.44 -2.92
N GLU A 165 -32.62 7.50 -1.99
CA GLU A 165 -33.62 6.47 -1.66
C GLU A 165 -34.81 7.07 -0.88
N VAL A 166 -34.60 8.01 0.03
CA VAL A 166 -35.70 8.74 0.69
C VAL A 166 -36.56 9.48 -0.34
N LEU A 167 -35.93 10.16 -1.31
CA LEU A 167 -36.65 10.85 -2.39
C LEU A 167 -37.43 9.87 -3.28
N LYS A 168 -36.89 8.67 -3.55
CA LYS A 168 -37.58 7.61 -4.29
C LYS A 168 -38.83 7.13 -3.56
N ASP A 169 -38.75 6.91 -2.25
CA ASP A 169 -39.89 6.52 -1.44
C ASP A 169 -40.96 7.61 -1.41
N GLN A 170 -40.55 8.88 -1.34
CA GLN A 170 -41.46 10.02 -1.47
C GLN A 170 -42.14 10.05 -2.84
N ILE A 171 -41.41 9.86 -3.94
CA ILE A 171 -41.96 9.79 -5.31
C ILE A 171 -42.98 8.65 -5.45
N ASN A 172 -42.71 7.50 -4.82
CA ASN A 172 -43.62 6.36 -4.82
C ASN A 172 -44.88 6.64 -3.99
N SER A 173 -44.74 7.31 -2.85
CA SER A 173 -45.87 7.70 -1.99
C SER A 173 -46.82 8.70 -2.65
N LEU A 174 -46.31 9.55 -3.56
CA LEU A 174 -47.11 10.49 -4.34
C LEU A 174 -48.03 9.80 -5.37
N GLY A 175 -47.77 8.52 -5.67
CA GLY A 175 -48.58 7.72 -6.60
C GLY A 175 -48.59 8.27 -8.03
N THR A 176 -49.59 7.87 -8.81
CA THR A 176 -49.80 8.39 -10.17
C THR A 176 -50.36 9.81 -10.14
N PRO A 177 -49.72 10.80 -10.81
CA PRO A 177 -50.16 12.18 -10.78
C PRO A 177 -51.54 12.35 -11.43
N GLN A 178 -52.46 13.01 -10.72
CA GLN A 178 -53.84 13.21 -11.16
C GLN A 178 -54.08 14.56 -11.87
N ASN A 179 -53.15 15.52 -11.72
CA ASN A 179 -53.21 16.83 -12.34
C ASN A 179 -51.80 17.37 -12.64
N ASP A 180 -51.72 18.48 -13.37
CA ASP A 180 -50.45 19.09 -13.76
C ASP A 180 -49.61 19.57 -12.57
N THR A 181 -50.25 20.02 -11.48
CA THR A 181 -49.56 20.41 -10.24
C THR A 181 -48.87 19.22 -9.60
N SER A 182 -49.56 18.09 -9.44
CA SER A 182 -48.99 16.84 -8.93
C SER A 182 -47.90 16.29 -9.85
N ARG A 183 -48.02 16.47 -11.17
CA ARG A 183 -46.98 16.09 -12.13
C ARG A 183 -45.71 16.91 -11.91
N ARG A 184 -45.82 18.24 -11.79
CA ARG A 184 -44.67 19.12 -11.52
C ARG A 184 -44.00 18.83 -10.19
N ILE A 185 -44.80 18.62 -9.13
CA ILE A 185 -44.26 18.27 -7.80
C ILE A 185 -43.48 16.96 -7.87
N ARG A 186 -44.07 15.92 -8.46
CA ARG A 186 -43.40 14.62 -8.62
C ARG A 186 -42.13 14.74 -9.46
N GLN A 187 -42.16 15.53 -10.53
CA GLN A 187 -41.01 15.76 -11.39
C GLN A 187 -39.87 16.50 -10.67
N GLY A 188 -40.18 17.48 -9.82
CA GLY A 188 -39.18 18.13 -8.97
C GLY A 188 -38.47 17.17 -8.01
N PHE A 189 -39.19 16.22 -7.41
CA PHE A 189 -38.57 15.17 -6.60
C PHE A 189 -37.69 14.21 -7.41
N VAL A 190 -38.08 13.88 -8.64
CA VAL A 190 -37.27 13.06 -9.57
C VAL A 190 -35.96 13.77 -9.90
N GLU A 191 -36.02 15.05 -10.28
CA GLU A 191 -34.85 15.87 -10.59
C GLU A 191 -33.90 15.99 -9.38
N MET A 192 -34.45 16.21 -8.17
CA MET A 192 -33.64 16.22 -6.95
C MET A 192 -32.96 14.87 -6.69
N ARG A 193 -33.67 13.76 -6.89
CA ARG A 193 -33.11 12.41 -6.71
C ARG A 193 -31.97 12.15 -7.70
N GLU A 194 -32.18 12.51 -8.97
CA GLU A 194 -31.18 12.35 -10.02
C GLU A 194 -29.95 13.23 -9.76
N ALA A 195 -30.13 14.44 -9.25
CA ALA A 195 -29.03 15.31 -8.85
C ALA A 195 -28.19 14.70 -7.71
N ARG A 196 -28.83 14.12 -6.68
CA ARG A 196 -28.12 13.45 -5.57
C ARG A 196 -27.36 12.20 -6.01
N LEU A 197 -27.93 11.42 -6.93
CA LEU A 197 -27.24 10.28 -7.52
C LEU A 197 -26.07 10.73 -8.39
N ALA A 198 -26.26 11.77 -9.20
CA ALA A 198 -25.18 12.32 -10.03
C ALA A 198 -24.03 12.87 -9.17
N GLU A 199 -24.32 13.53 -8.05
CA GLU A 199 -23.32 13.99 -7.07
C GLU A 199 -22.57 12.79 -6.45
N ALA A 200 -23.29 11.73 -6.06
CA ALA A 200 -22.67 10.51 -5.53
C ALA A 200 -21.80 9.80 -6.59
N TYR A 201 -22.22 9.77 -7.86
CA TYR A 201 -21.43 9.20 -8.95
C TYR A 201 -20.19 10.04 -9.30
N ALA A 202 -20.29 11.37 -9.26
CA ALA A 202 -19.14 12.25 -9.46
C ALA A 202 -18.10 12.04 -8.36
N LEU A 203 -18.56 11.93 -7.11
CA LEU A 203 -17.72 11.55 -5.98
C LEU A 203 -17.18 10.13 -6.12
N GLU A 204 -17.87 9.17 -6.72
CA GLU A 204 -17.34 7.81 -6.97
C GLU A 204 -16.25 7.80 -8.06
N GLN A 205 -16.31 8.71 -9.02
CA GLN A 205 -15.33 8.82 -10.11
C GLN A 205 -14.15 9.75 -9.79
N GLY A 206 -14.14 10.38 -8.61
CA GLY A 206 -13.10 11.33 -8.21
C GLY A 206 -13.12 12.62 -9.04
N GLU A 207 -14.25 12.92 -9.69
CA GLU A 207 -14.54 14.22 -10.29
C GLU A 207 -15.03 15.14 -9.18
N ASP A 208 -14.08 15.80 -8.53
CA ASP A 208 -14.41 16.91 -7.63
C ASP A 208 -14.97 18.05 -8.48
N ARG A 209 -16.30 18.17 -8.55
CA ARG A 209 -16.95 19.38 -9.06
C ARG A 209 -16.86 20.46 -7.97
N THR A 210 -15.65 20.81 -7.59
CA THR A 210 -15.37 22.09 -6.95
C THR A 210 -15.04 23.10 -8.05
N ASP A 211 -16.05 23.47 -8.83
CA ASP A 211 -16.00 24.71 -9.56
C ASP A 211 -17.29 25.49 -9.24
N GLU A 212 -17.06 26.74 -8.82
CA GLU A 212 -18.02 27.84 -8.67
C GLU A 212 -18.85 27.91 -7.37
N SER A 213 -18.18 28.23 -6.26
CA SER A 213 -18.80 29.06 -5.22
C SER A 213 -17.82 30.01 -4.52
N ASP A 214 -16.94 30.67 -5.27
CA ASP A 214 -16.22 31.86 -4.83
C ASP A 214 -16.38 32.99 -5.88
N VAL A 215 -17.62 33.44 -6.04
CA VAL A 215 -17.93 34.80 -6.50
C VAL A 215 -19.02 35.36 -5.59
N ALA A 216 -18.59 36.07 -4.54
CA ALA A 216 -19.35 37.12 -3.88
C ALA A 216 -18.39 38.13 -3.25
#